data_AF-H5TQT9-F1
#
_entry.id   AF-H5TQT9-F1
#
_cell.length_a   1.000
_cell.length_b   1.000
_cell.length_c   1.000
_cell.angle_alpha   90.00
_cell.angle_beta   90.00
_cell.angle_gamma   90.00
#
_symmetry.space_group_name_H-M   'P 1'
#
loop_
_entity.id
_entity.type
_entity.pdbx_description
1 polymer ?
#
loop_
_entity_poly.entity_id
_entity_poly.type
_entity_poly.pdbx_seq_one_letter_code
_entity_poly.pdbx_strand_id
1 'polypeptide(L)'
;MSSAHDSGNDGSGVDETSYAPALLDAAGLGSAVAGSADARVADVLSRLASVVDELAGCDVSQLSDAGVVEAAAVAERLARRTAAAVTDRLVVEASDRNLPHALGYRDVRGFLADRLRVGDPAIRSQIITATGSFTSIVGEKGDPQCPTLARHWGQGLIAPARARAVLEVLDQIPHQIPANVRAAAEAQMAGYGLDFTPKEITNLGTRLMAHLDPDGTVTDDTDRKR
;
A
#
# COMPACT_ATOMS: atom_id res chain seq x y z
N MET A 1 30.66 -9.77 -69.21
CA MET A 1 30.15 -11.03 -68.65
C MET A 1 30.89 -11.31 -67.34
N SER A 2 30.35 -10.84 -66.21
CA SER A 2 30.65 -11.39 -64.88
C SER A 2 29.76 -10.68 -63.86
N SER A 3 28.87 -11.44 -63.23
CA SER A 3 28.60 -11.47 -61.78
C SER A 3 27.19 -11.97 -61.54
N ALA A 4 27.11 -13.24 -61.15
CA ALA A 4 26.07 -13.73 -60.27
C ALA A 4 26.49 -13.38 -58.82
N HIS A 5 25.59 -12.80 -58.04
CA HIS A 5 25.46 -13.19 -56.64
C HIS A 5 24.00 -13.02 -56.20
N ASP A 6 23.35 -14.18 -56.18
CA ASP A 6 22.24 -14.55 -55.31
C ASP A 6 22.64 -14.37 -53.84
N SER A 7 21.75 -13.78 -53.06
CA SER A 7 21.61 -13.97 -51.60
C SER A 7 20.33 -13.27 -51.14
N GLY A 8 19.20 -13.95 -51.31
CA GLY A 8 17.98 -13.66 -50.55
C GLY A 8 18.22 -13.96 -49.07
N ASN A 9 18.28 -12.91 -48.26
CA ASN A 9 18.27 -13.01 -46.80
C ASN A 9 16.82 -12.85 -46.31
N ASP A 10 16.09 -13.95 -46.24
CA ASP A 10 14.82 -14.02 -45.51
C ASP A 10 15.13 -13.99 -44.02
N GLY A 11 15.21 -12.77 -43.48
CA GLY A 11 15.19 -12.53 -42.06
C GLY A 11 13.83 -12.92 -41.50
N SER A 12 13.72 -14.14 -40.97
CA SER A 12 12.64 -14.56 -40.10
C SER A 12 12.55 -13.58 -38.93
N GLY A 13 11.58 -12.68 -39.00
CA GLY A 13 11.15 -11.87 -37.86
C GLY A 13 10.71 -12.81 -36.75
N VAL A 14 11.56 -12.95 -35.74
CA VAL A 14 11.14 -13.45 -34.44
C VAL A 14 10.11 -12.47 -33.93
N ASP A 15 8.86 -12.88 -34.02
CA ASP A 15 7.72 -12.25 -33.38
C ASP A 15 7.94 -12.39 -31.86
N GLU A 16 8.69 -11.45 -31.29
CA GLU A 16 8.74 -11.20 -29.85
C GLU A 16 7.39 -10.61 -29.44
N THR A 17 6.34 -11.43 -29.54
CA THR A 17 5.15 -11.23 -28.73
C THR A 17 5.61 -11.41 -27.29
N SER A 18 6.02 -10.30 -26.68
CA SER A 18 6.30 -10.17 -25.25
C SER A 18 5.12 -10.77 -24.49
N TYR A 19 5.27 -12.02 -24.07
CA TYR A 19 4.23 -12.74 -23.35
C TYR A 19 4.21 -12.14 -21.95
N ALA A 20 3.46 -11.05 -21.79
CA ALA A 20 3.12 -10.56 -20.47
C ALA A 20 2.55 -11.76 -19.70
N PRO A 21 3.14 -12.15 -18.56
CA PRO A 21 2.66 -13.31 -17.82
C PRO A 21 1.18 -13.08 -17.48
N ALA A 22 0.38 -14.15 -17.56
CA ALA A 22 -1.03 -14.08 -17.21
C ALA A 22 -1.20 -13.42 -15.84
N LEU A 23 -2.07 -12.40 -15.76
CA LEU A 23 -2.28 -11.60 -14.55
C LEU A 23 -2.69 -12.47 -13.35
N LEU A 24 -3.47 -13.52 -13.60
CA LEU A 24 -3.97 -14.44 -12.58
C LEU A 24 -3.34 -15.82 -12.72
N ASP A 25 -2.93 -16.37 -11.58
CA ASP A 25 -2.35 -17.70 -11.49
C ASP A 25 -3.42 -18.78 -11.66
N ALA A 26 -3.16 -19.75 -12.54
CA ALA A 26 -4.02 -20.90 -12.79
C ALA A 26 -4.18 -21.82 -11.57
N ALA A 27 -3.26 -21.79 -10.60
CA ALA A 27 -3.38 -22.52 -9.34
C ALA A 27 -4.20 -21.76 -8.26
N GLY A 28 -4.59 -20.51 -8.55
CA GLY A 28 -5.35 -19.66 -7.64
C GLY A 28 -6.63 -19.14 -8.28
N LEU A 29 -6.71 -17.81 -8.41
CA LEU A 29 -7.90 -17.14 -8.94
C LEU A 29 -8.23 -17.52 -10.40
N GLY A 30 -7.25 -17.99 -11.19
CA GLY A 30 -7.44 -18.40 -12.58
C GLY A 30 -8.23 -19.70 -12.77
N SER A 31 -8.37 -20.53 -11.73
CA SER A 31 -9.18 -21.76 -11.75
C SER A 31 -10.41 -21.69 -10.85
N ALA A 32 -10.83 -20.50 -10.44
CA ALA A 32 -11.89 -20.33 -9.46
C ALA A 32 -13.25 -20.87 -9.97
N VAL A 33 -13.96 -21.58 -9.08
CA VAL A 33 -15.29 -22.12 -9.40
C VAL A 33 -16.29 -20.98 -9.62
N ALA A 34 -17.10 -21.05 -10.68
CA ALA A 34 -18.11 -20.04 -10.99
C ALA A 34 -19.05 -19.82 -9.79
N GLY A 35 -19.25 -18.54 -9.41
CA GLY A 35 -20.06 -18.14 -8.26
C GLY A 35 -19.33 -18.14 -6.91
N SER A 36 -18.07 -18.59 -6.84
CA SER A 36 -17.25 -18.49 -5.63
C SER A 36 -16.77 -17.05 -5.34
N ALA A 37 -16.36 -16.80 -4.10
CA ALA A 37 -15.72 -15.53 -3.72
C ALA A 37 -14.44 -15.28 -4.55
N ASP A 38 -13.67 -16.34 -4.80
CA ASP A 38 -12.45 -16.30 -5.63
C ASP A 38 -12.77 -15.88 -7.06
N ALA A 39 -13.81 -16.44 -7.68
CA ALA A 39 -14.22 -16.06 -9.04
C ALA A 39 -14.67 -14.60 -9.11
N ARG A 40 -15.34 -14.09 -8.06
CA ARG A 40 -15.70 -12.69 -7.96
C ARG A 40 -14.48 -11.76 -7.84
N VAL A 41 -13.47 -12.15 -7.05
CA VAL A 41 -12.23 -11.36 -6.93
C VAL A 41 -11.44 -11.39 -8.24
N ALA A 42 -11.38 -12.54 -8.91
CA ALA A 42 -10.76 -12.71 -10.22
C ALA A 42 -11.38 -11.74 -11.25
N ASP A 43 -12.71 -11.76 -11.41
CA ASP A 43 -13.43 -10.88 -12.35
C ASP A 43 -13.13 -9.40 -12.11
N VAL A 44 -13.20 -8.95 -10.85
CA VAL A 44 -12.97 -7.54 -10.51
C VAL A 44 -11.52 -7.12 -10.78
N LEU A 45 -10.53 -7.97 -10.50
CA LEU A 45 -9.13 -7.68 -10.79
C LEU A 45 -8.86 -7.64 -12.30
N SER A 46 -9.43 -8.56 -13.08
CA SER A 46 -9.31 -8.56 -14.54
C SER A 46 -9.94 -7.31 -15.15
N ARG A 47 -11.10 -6.87 -14.65
CA ARG A 47 -11.73 -5.61 -15.10
C ARG A 47 -10.89 -4.39 -14.74
N LEU A 48 -10.30 -4.36 -13.55
CA LEU A 48 -9.39 -3.28 -13.16
C LEU A 48 -8.18 -3.22 -14.10
N ALA A 49 -7.57 -4.36 -14.42
CA ALA A 49 -6.45 -4.43 -15.35
C ALA A 49 -6.83 -3.90 -16.74
N SER A 50 -7.99 -4.32 -17.27
CA SER A 50 -8.49 -3.83 -18.56
C SER A 50 -8.68 -2.31 -18.60
N VAL A 51 -9.16 -1.70 -17.50
CA VAL A 51 -9.31 -0.24 -17.42
C VAL A 51 -7.95 0.47 -17.35
N VAL A 52 -6.97 -0.13 -16.69
CA VAL A 52 -5.60 0.39 -16.66
C VAL A 52 -4.96 0.30 -18.05
N ASP A 53 -5.16 -0.79 -18.78
CA ASP A 53 -4.67 -0.97 -20.15
C ASP A 53 -5.32 0.05 -21.11
N GLU A 54 -6.63 0.31 -20.95
CA GLU A 54 -7.34 1.34 -21.71
C GLU A 54 -6.74 2.74 -21.45
N LEU A 55 -6.53 3.10 -20.17
CA LEU A 55 -5.88 4.35 -19.79
C LEU A 55 -4.45 4.47 -20.33
N ALA A 56 -3.68 3.38 -20.31
CA ALA A 56 -2.33 3.34 -20.86
C ALA A 56 -2.30 3.54 -22.39
N GLY A 57 -3.39 3.20 -23.07
CA GLY A 57 -3.57 3.42 -24.52
C GLY A 57 -4.02 4.83 -24.91
N CYS A 58 -4.39 5.70 -23.96
CA CYS A 58 -4.79 7.08 -24.25
C CYS A 58 -3.61 7.93 -24.73
N ASP A 59 -3.82 8.76 -25.75
CA ASP A 59 -2.83 9.75 -26.19
C ASP A 59 -2.79 10.95 -25.23
N VAL A 60 -1.91 10.87 -24.22
CA VAL A 60 -1.74 11.92 -23.21
C VAL A 60 -1.21 13.24 -23.77
N SER A 61 -0.68 13.26 -25.01
CA SER A 61 -0.19 14.50 -25.64
C SER A 61 -1.31 15.45 -26.03
N GLN A 62 -2.55 14.97 -26.09
CA GLN A 62 -3.74 15.78 -26.39
C GLN A 62 -4.38 16.40 -25.15
N LEU A 63 -3.91 16.06 -23.96
CA LEU A 63 -4.40 16.67 -22.73
C LEU A 63 -3.93 18.12 -22.62
N SER A 64 -4.77 18.96 -22.01
CA SER A 64 -4.33 20.29 -21.56
C SER A 64 -3.33 20.16 -20.41
N ASP A 65 -2.51 21.19 -20.18
CA ASP A 65 -1.57 21.23 -19.05
C ASP A 65 -2.25 20.94 -17.70
N ALA A 66 -3.44 21.51 -17.47
CA ALA A 66 -4.24 21.25 -16.29
C ALA A 66 -4.72 19.78 -16.23
N GLY A 67 -5.13 19.22 -17.37
CA GLY A 67 -5.56 17.83 -17.48
C GLY A 67 -4.42 16.84 -17.20
N VAL A 68 -3.20 17.12 -17.64
CA VAL A 68 -2.02 16.29 -17.34
C VAL A 68 -1.77 16.23 -15.83
N VAL A 69 -1.79 17.39 -15.16
CA VAL A 69 -1.56 17.47 -13.71
C VAL A 69 -2.68 16.76 -12.93
N GLU A 70 -3.94 16.98 -13.29
CA GLU A 70 -5.09 16.35 -12.63
C GLU A 70 -5.08 14.83 -12.84
N ALA A 71 -4.88 14.37 -14.07
CA ALA A 71 -4.83 12.94 -14.40
C ALA A 71 -3.69 12.25 -13.64
N ALA A 72 -2.49 12.84 -13.58
CA ALA A 72 -1.38 12.31 -12.81
C ALA A 72 -1.69 12.21 -11.31
N ALA A 73 -2.29 13.25 -10.72
CA ALA A 73 -2.66 13.25 -9.31
C ALA A 73 -3.74 12.19 -8.98
N VAL A 74 -4.74 12.04 -9.86
CA VAL A 74 -5.80 11.04 -9.71
C VAL A 74 -5.26 9.62 -9.89
N ALA A 75 -4.42 9.38 -10.90
CA ALA A 75 -3.79 8.08 -11.14
C ALA A 75 -2.95 7.63 -9.94
N GLU A 76 -2.12 8.53 -9.40
CA GLU A 76 -1.28 8.25 -8.23
C GLU A 76 -2.13 7.98 -6.97
N ARG A 77 -3.24 8.71 -6.78
CA ARG A 77 -4.21 8.42 -5.72
C ARG A 77 -4.88 7.05 -5.90
N LEU A 78 -5.25 6.68 -7.13
CA LEU A 78 -5.84 5.36 -7.42
C LEU A 78 -4.84 4.24 -7.17
N ALA A 79 -3.57 4.39 -7.56
CA ALA A 79 -2.51 3.43 -7.26
C ALA A 79 -2.37 3.19 -5.75
N ARG A 80 -2.28 4.28 -4.97
CA ARG A 80 -2.24 4.18 -3.50
C ARG A 80 -3.49 3.55 -2.91
N ARG A 81 -4.67 3.91 -3.42
CA ARG A 81 -5.95 3.35 -2.99
C ARG A 81 -6.04 1.86 -3.28
N THR A 82 -5.60 1.40 -4.45
CA THR A 82 -5.55 -0.03 -4.79
C THR A 82 -4.65 -0.77 -3.81
N ALA A 83 -3.46 -0.26 -3.55
CA ALA A 83 -2.57 -0.86 -2.58
C ALA A 83 -3.19 -0.90 -1.17
N ALA A 84 -3.75 0.21 -0.68
CA ALA A 84 -4.28 0.33 0.68
C ALA A 84 -5.61 -0.40 0.90
N ALA A 85 -6.56 -0.27 -0.03
CA ALA A 85 -7.91 -0.81 0.13
C ALA A 85 -8.05 -2.24 -0.38
N VAL A 86 -7.10 -2.74 -1.19
CA VAL A 86 -7.13 -4.10 -1.73
C VAL A 86 -5.95 -4.91 -1.19
N THR A 87 -4.72 -4.53 -1.55
CA THR A 87 -3.53 -5.34 -1.22
C THR A 87 -3.32 -5.47 0.28
N ASP A 88 -3.39 -4.37 1.04
CA ASP A 88 -3.16 -4.42 2.50
C ASP A 88 -4.23 -5.27 3.21
N ARG A 89 -5.48 -5.26 2.75
CA ARG A 89 -6.53 -6.14 3.31
C ARG A 89 -6.25 -7.61 3.03
N LEU A 90 -5.73 -7.94 1.85
CA LEU A 90 -5.28 -9.30 1.53
C LEU A 90 -4.05 -9.70 2.37
N VAL A 91 -3.16 -8.75 2.69
CA VAL A 91 -2.02 -8.99 3.59
C VAL A 91 -2.50 -9.23 5.02
N VAL A 92 -3.49 -8.47 5.51
CA VAL A 92 -4.12 -8.72 6.82
C VAL A 92 -4.73 -10.12 6.85
N GLU A 93 -5.50 -10.50 5.82
CA GLU A 93 -6.10 -11.84 5.72
C GLU A 93 -5.03 -12.95 5.65
N ALA A 94 -3.96 -12.73 4.88
CA ALA A 94 -2.83 -13.65 4.82
C ALA A 94 -2.14 -13.79 6.18
N SER A 95 -1.98 -12.70 6.92
CA SER A 95 -1.42 -12.69 8.27
C SER A 95 -2.31 -13.44 9.25
N ASP A 96 -3.62 -13.16 9.28
CA ASP A 96 -4.60 -13.81 10.16
C ASP A 96 -4.64 -15.34 9.91
N ARG A 97 -4.44 -15.76 8.65
CA ARG A 97 -4.38 -17.17 8.24
C ARG A 97 -2.97 -17.79 8.33
N ASN A 98 -2.00 -17.06 8.85
CA ASN A 98 -0.60 -17.48 8.97
C ASN A 98 0.05 -17.92 7.63
N LEU A 99 -0.41 -17.37 6.50
CA LEU A 99 0.04 -17.75 5.17
C LEU A 99 1.52 -17.42 4.89
N PRO A 100 2.09 -16.27 5.31
CA PRO A 100 3.51 -16.02 5.14
C PRO A 100 4.38 -17.17 5.66
N HIS A 101 4.09 -17.66 6.88
CA HIS A 101 4.78 -18.79 7.46
C HIS A 101 4.50 -20.10 6.73
N ALA A 102 3.24 -20.37 6.36
CA ALA A 102 2.88 -21.56 5.59
C ALA A 102 3.57 -21.63 4.22
N LEU A 103 3.91 -20.47 3.64
CA LEU A 103 4.66 -20.34 2.38
C LEU A 103 6.18 -20.26 2.58
N GLY A 104 6.69 -20.42 3.79
CA GLY A 104 8.12 -20.46 4.10
C GLY A 104 8.79 -19.11 4.38
N TYR A 105 8.03 -18.02 4.44
CA TYR A 105 8.56 -16.71 4.84
C TYR A 105 8.71 -16.63 6.37
N ARG A 106 9.73 -15.91 6.84
CA ARG A 106 9.97 -15.70 8.28
C ARG A 106 8.89 -14.82 8.91
N ASP A 107 8.37 -13.84 8.18
CA ASP A 107 7.39 -12.87 8.65
C ASP A 107 6.65 -12.22 7.46
N VAL A 108 5.70 -11.34 7.76
CA VAL A 108 4.93 -10.57 6.77
C VAL A 108 5.83 -9.68 5.90
N ARG A 109 6.96 -9.17 6.42
CA ARG A 109 7.88 -8.33 5.64
C ARG A 109 8.56 -9.13 4.54
N GLY A 110 8.99 -10.35 4.83
CA GLY A 110 9.52 -11.26 3.80
C GLY A 110 8.50 -11.55 2.70
N PHE A 111 7.23 -11.80 3.09
CA PHE A 111 6.13 -11.98 2.13
C PHE A 111 5.90 -10.72 1.28
N LEU A 112 5.88 -9.53 1.89
CA LEU A 112 5.75 -8.25 1.19
C LEU A 112 6.92 -8.00 0.22
N ALA A 113 8.15 -8.31 0.63
CA ALA A 113 9.36 -8.11 -0.16
C ALA A 113 9.42 -9.06 -1.37
N ASP A 114 9.31 -10.36 -1.12
CA ASP A 114 9.66 -11.37 -2.10
C ASP A 114 8.46 -11.76 -2.97
N ARG A 115 7.30 -11.99 -2.34
CA ARG A 115 6.08 -12.40 -3.07
C ARG A 115 5.37 -11.21 -3.71
N LEU A 116 5.21 -10.12 -2.96
CA LEU A 116 4.45 -8.96 -3.40
C LEU A 116 5.31 -7.85 -4.01
N ARG A 117 6.65 -7.95 -3.94
CA ARG A 117 7.59 -6.99 -4.53
C ARG A 117 7.37 -5.55 -4.08
N VAL A 118 6.97 -5.37 -2.82
CA VAL A 118 6.77 -4.06 -2.22
C VAL A 118 8.13 -3.38 -2.01
N GLY A 119 8.28 -2.14 -2.48
CA GLY A 119 9.57 -1.43 -2.45
C GLY A 119 10.10 -1.11 -1.05
N ASP A 120 9.22 -0.85 -0.08
CA ASP A 120 9.57 -0.70 1.34
C ASP A 120 8.69 -1.61 2.22
N PRO A 121 9.05 -2.90 2.35
CA PRO A 121 8.28 -3.88 3.12
C PRO A 121 8.19 -3.53 4.61
N ALA A 122 9.22 -2.90 5.17
CA ALA A 122 9.27 -2.55 6.58
C ALA A 122 8.22 -1.48 6.91
N ILE A 123 8.19 -0.40 6.11
CA ILE A 123 7.23 0.69 6.31
C ILE A 123 5.83 0.29 5.90
N ARG A 124 5.68 -0.49 4.82
CA ARG A 124 4.37 -1.01 4.46
C ARG A 124 3.80 -1.89 5.58
N SER A 125 4.60 -2.78 6.17
CA SER A 125 4.16 -3.62 7.29
C SER A 125 3.76 -2.81 8.51
N GLN A 126 4.49 -1.74 8.85
CA GLN A 126 4.12 -0.86 9.97
C GLN A 126 2.78 -0.15 9.73
N ILE A 127 2.58 0.38 8.52
CA ILE A 127 1.31 1.03 8.16
C ILE A 127 0.16 0.03 8.17
N ILE A 128 0.35 -1.19 7.65
CA ILE A 128 -0.66 -2.26 7.69
C ILE A 128 -1.04 -2.60 9.14
N THR A 129 -0.05 -2.75 10.03
CA THR A 129 -0.33 -3.01 11.46
C THR A 129 -1.15 -1.89 12.10
N ALA A 130 -0.84 -0.63 11.78
CA ALA A 130 -1.54 0.51 12.37
C ALA A 130 -2.95 0.73 11.78
N THR A 131 -3.15 0.41 10.50
CA THR A 131 -4.37 0.75 9.74
C THR A 131 -5.28 -0.44 9.45
N GLY A 132 -4.81 -1.67 9.65
CA GLY A 132 -5.54 -2.91 9.38
C GLY A 132 -6.47 -3.33 10.50
N SER A 133 -7.59 -3.98 10.12
CA SER A 133 -8.51 -4.66 11.04
C SER A 133 -8.18 -6.16 11.12
N PHE A 134 -7.42 -6.53 12.14
CA PHE A 134 -6.98 -7.91 12.38
C PHE A 134 -8.02 -8.73 13.14
N THR A 135 -7.99 -10.04 12.96
CA THR A 135 -8.87 -10.96 13.69
C THR A 135 -8.26 -11.28 15.05
N SER A 136 -9.03 -11.08 16.12
CA SER A 136 -8.62 -11.42 17.48
C SER A 136 -8.61 -12.93 17.72
N ILE A 137 -8.04 -13.36 18.85
CA ILE A 137 -8.00 -14.79 19.22
C ILE A 137 -9.39 -15.42 19.39
N VAL A 138 -10.42 -14.60 19.66
CA VAL A 138 -11.81 -15.04 19.77
C VAL A 138 -12.57 -15.00 18.43
N GLY A 139 -11.89 -14.65 17.33
CA GLY A 139 -12.46 -14.64 15.98
C GLY A 139 -13.14 -13.34 15.56
N GLU A 140 -13.10 -12.30 16.39
CA GLU A 140 -13.73 -11.01 16.09
C GLU A 140 -12.74 -10.08 15.37
N LYS A 141 -13.20 -9.38 14.33
CA LYS A 141 -12.41 -8.33 13.67
C LYS A 141 -12.35 -7.10 14.56
N GLY A 142 -11.15 -6.72 14.95
CA GLY A 142 -10.90 -5.51 15.73
C GLY A 142 -10.88 -4.23 14.89
N ASP A 143 -11.03 -3.10 15.56
CA ASP A 143 -10.80 -1.79 14.96
C ASP A 143 -9.31 -1.55 14.67
N PRO A 144 -8.96 -0.78 13.63
CA PRO A 144 -7.59 -0.34 13.41
C PRO A 144 -7.03 0.42 14.61
N GLN A 145 -5.72 0.30 14.85
CA GLN A 145 -5.03 1.04 15.92
C GLN A 145 -5.08 2.56 15.68
N CYS A 146 -5.06 2.98 14.41
CA CYS A 146 -5.17 4.36 13.97
C CYS A 146 -6.36 4.50 12.99
N PRO A 147 -7.60 4.65 13.49
CA PRO A 147 -8.80 4.59 12.65
C PRO A 147 -8.93 5.79 11.69
N THR A 148 -8.51 6.99 12.08
CA THR A 148 -8.55 8.17 11.21
C THR A 148 -7.52 8.04 10.09
N LEU A 149 -6.30 7.61 10.42
CA LEU A 149 -5.26 7.31 9.45
C LEU A 149 -5.69 6.20 8.50
N ALA A 150 -6.31 5.12 9.02
CA ALA A 150 -6.82 4.01 8.23
C ALA A 150 -7.83 4.47 7.17
N ARG A 151 -8.76 5.37 7.53
CA ARG A 151 -9.72 5.94 6.59
C ARG A 151 -9.04 6.72 5.46
N HIS A 152 -8.10 7.61 5.79
CA HIS A 152 -7.39 8.39 4.78
C HIS A 152 -6.48 7.51 3.89
N TRP A 153 -5.82 6.54 4.51
CA TRP A 153 -4.97 5.55 3.84
C TRP A 153 -5.77 4.72 2.83
N GLY A 154 -6.88 4.12 3.26
CA GLY A 154 -7.78 3.34 2.41
C GLY A 154 -8.44 4.15 1.28
N GLN A 155 -8.45 5.48 1.35
CA GLN A 155 -8.92 6.37 0.28
C GLN A 155 -7.80 6.83 -0.67
N GLY A 156 -6.55 6.37 -0.45
CA GLY A 156 -5.37 6.78 -1.20
C GLY A 156 -4.95 8.25 -0.96
N LEU A 157 -5.49 8.90 0.07
CA LEU A 157 -5.28 10.33 0.32
C LEU A 157 -3.90 10.63 0.90
N ILE A 158 -3.29 9.68 1.62
CA ILE A 158 -2.01 9.86 2.28
C ILE A 158 -0.97 8.98 1.59
N ALA A 159 0.17 9.58 1.22
CA ALA A 159 1.32 8.86 0.68
C ALA A 159 2.09 8.09 1.78
N PRO A 160 2.78 6.98 1.46
CA PRO A 160 3.48 6.15 2.46
C PRO A 160 4.43 6.93 3.38
N ALA A 161 5.22 7.86 2.83
CA ALA A 161 6.15 8.67 3.61
C ALA A 161 5.44 9.59 4.62
N ARG A 162 4.25 10.10 4.29
CA ARG A 162 3.44 10.93 5.20
C ARG A 162 2.80 10.07 6.28
N ALA A 163 2.26 8.90 5.91
CA ALA A 163 1.72 7.94 6.89
C ALA A 163 2.80 7.49 7.88
N ARG A 164 4.01 7.22 7.39
CA ARG A 164 5.17 6.92 8.23
C ARG A 164 5.46 8.06 9.22
N ALA A 165 5.58 9.30 8.75
CA ALA A 165 5.84 10.44 9.63
C ALA A 165 4.74 10.64 10.69
N VAL A 166 3.47 10.39 10.34
CA VAL A 166 2.37 10.38 11.31
C VAL A 166 2.59 9.30 12.37
N LEU A 167 2.87 8.06 11.96
CA LEU A 167 3.10 6.96 12.89
C LEU A 167 4.32 7.19 13.80
N GLU A 168 5.40 7.74 13.27
CA GLU A 168 6.61 8.09 14.06
C GLU A 168 6.33 9.13 15.14
N VAL A 169 5.38 10.05 14.93
CA VAL A 169 4.94 10.99 15.97
C VAL A 169 4.02 10.30 16.97
N LEU A 170 3.08 9.47 16.51
CA LEU A 170 2.15 8.78 17.40
C LEU A 170 2.85 7.77 18.32
N ASP A 171 3.94 7.15 17.86
CA ASP A 171 4.78 6.23 18.63
C ASP A 171 5.50 6.92 19.80
N GLN A 172 5.72 8.23 19.72
CA GLN A 172 6.32 9.02 20.80
C GLN A 172 5.34 9.38 21.91
N ILE A 173 4.02 9.17 21.72
CA ILE A 173 3.02 9.51 22.72
C ILE A 173 3.06 8.46 23.84
N PRO A 174 3.38 8.84 25.09
CA PRO A 174 3.50 7.88 26.17
C PRO A 174 2.21 7.10 26.43
N HIS A 175 2.34 5.83 26.83
CA HIS A 175 1.20 4.95 27.07
C HIS A 175 0.33 5.39 28.26
N GLN A 176 0.88 6.20 29.17
CA GLN A 176 0.15 6.77 30.31
C GLN A 176 -0.84 7.86 29.89
N ILE A 177 -0.71 8.41 28.67
CA ILE A 177 -1.66 9.39 28.14
C ILE A 177 -3.04 8.72 27.94
N PRO A 178 -4.13 9.31 28.45
CA PRO A 178 -5.47 8.73 28.34
C PRO A 178 -5.87 8.38 26.89
N ALA A 179 -6.56 7.26 26.71
CA ALA A 179 -6.90 6.73 25.38
C ALA A 179 -7.67 7.72 24.50
N ASN A 180 -8.55 8.54 25.08
CA ASN A 180 -9.29 9.58 24.37
C ASN A 180 -8.36 10.71 23.87
N VAL A 181 -7.32 11.06 24.63
CA VAL A 181 -6.33 12.07 24.23
C VAL A 181 -5.44 11.51 23.14
N ARG A 182 -5.00 10.25 23.25
CA ARG A 182 -4.27 9.56 22.17
C ARG A 182 -5.08 9.47 20.88
N ALA A 183 -6.39 9.20 20.97
CA ALA A 183 -7.28 9.17 19.81
C ALA A 183 -7.44 10.56 19.17
N ALA A 184 -7.51 11.63 19.97
CA ALA A 184 -7.53 13.00 19.45
C ALA A 184 -6.22 13.38 18.75
N ALA A 185 -5.07 12.98 19.32
CA ALA A 185 -3.76 13.15 18.71
C ALA A 185 -3.64 12.39 17.38
N GLU A 186 -4.12 11.14 17.34
CA GLU A 186 -4.20 10.34 16.10
C GLU A 186 -5.01 11.05 15.03
N ALA A 187 -6.21 11.54 15.37
CA ALA A 187 -7.07 12.22 14.41
C ALA A 187 -6.43 13.51 13.86
N GLN A 188 -5.79 14.29 14.73
CA GLN A 188 -5.09 15.52 14.35
C GLN A 188 -3.89 15.24 13.44
N MET A 189 -3.01 14.31 13.83
CA MET A 189 -1.83 13.96 13.04
C MET A 189 -2.20 13.31 11.70
N ALA A 190 -3.22 12.44 11.68
CA ALA A 190 -3.76 11.87 10.45
C ALA A 190 -4.33 12.95 9.52
N GLY A 191 -4.95 14.00 10.07
CA GLY A 191 -5.37 15.19 9.32
C GLY A 191 -4.19 15.91 8.68
N TYR A 192 -3.09 16.11 9.42
CA TYR A 192 -1.87 16.72 8.88
C TYR A 192 -1.25 15.91 7.73
N GLY A 193 -1.45 14.60 7.70
CA GLY A 193 -1.02 13.75 6.59
C GLY A 193 -1.61 14.14 5.22
N LEU A 194 -2.72 14.88 5.18
CA LEU A 194 -3.36 15.33 3.94
C LEU A 194 -2.67 16.54 3.32
N ASP A 195 -2.24 17.48 4.15
CA ASP A 195 -1.85 18.81 3.69
C ASP A 195 -0.34 19.09 3.80
N PHE A 196 0.36 18.39 4.69
CA PHE A 196 1.74 18.69 5.03
C PHE A 196 2.74 17.65 4.50
N THR A 197 3.98 18.09 4.25
CA THR A 197 5.10 17.21 3.93
C THR A 197 5.53 16.40 5.15
N PRO A 198 6.25 15.26 4.98
CA PRO A 198 6.74 14.47 6.11
C PRO A 198 7.52 15.28 7.15
N LYS A 199 8.38 16.20 6.69
CA LYS A 199 9.17 17.08 7.58
C LYS A 199 8.28 18.03 8.39
N GLU A 200 7.27 18.62 7.76
CA GLU A 200 6.31 19.49 8.44
C GLU A 200 5.45 18.73 9.44
N ILE A 201 5.04 17.49 9.11
CA ILE A 201 4.33 16.59 10.02
C ILE A 201 5.18 16.34 11.27
N THR A 202 6.46 16.01 11.13
CA THR A 202 7.37 15.84 12.27
C THR A 202 7.46 17.10 13.13
N ASN A 203 7.61 18.28 12.52
CA ASN A 203 7.67 19.56 13.25
C ASN A 203 6.35 19.88 13.98
N LEU A 204 5.21 19.62 13.35
CA LEU A 204 3.89 19.76 13.97
C LEU A 204 3.72 18.77 15.14
N GLY A 205 4.26 17.55 14.98
CA GLY A 205 4.32 16.54 16.03
C GLY A 205 5.11 16.98 17.26
N THR A 206 6.28 17.61 17.08
CA THR A 206 7.05 18.17 18.20
C THR A 206 6.22 19.19 19.00
N ARG A 207 5.43 20.03 18.30
CA ARG A 207 4.53 20.98 18.97
C ARG A 207 3.42 20.26 19.72
N LEU A 208 2.81 19.23 19.12
CA LEU A 208 1.80 18.41 19.78
C LEU A 208 2.36 17.78 21.06
N MET A 209 3.56 17.19 20.99
CA MET A 209 4.24 16.58 22.14
C MET A 209 4.50 17.59 23.27
N ALA A 210 4.94 18.80 22.95
CA ALA A 210 5.14 19.86 23.95
C ALA A 210 3.84 20.27 24.68
N HIS A 211 2.67 20.01 24.11
CA HIS A 211 1.39 20.24 24.79
C HIS A 211 0.92 19.03 25.60
N LEU A 212 1.32 17.81 25.21
CA LEU A 212 0.95 16.56 25.86
C LEU A 212 1.84 16.24 27.07
N ASP A 213 3.13 16.54 26.99
CA ASP A 213 4.11 16.43 28.08
C ASP A 213 4.96 17.71 28.14
N PRO A 214 4.43 18.80 28.72
CA PRO A 214 5.12 20.09 28.77
C PRO A 214 6.37 20.07 29.67
N ASP A 215 6.43 19.15 30.64
CA ASP A 215 7.52 19.06 31.61
C ASP A 215 8.60 18.04 31.20
N GLY A 216 8.36 17.23 30.16
CA GLY A 216 9.26 16.16 29.71
C GLY A 216 9.50 15.08 30.78
N THR A 217 8.59 14.98 31.76
CA THR A 217 8.73 14.11 32.93
C THR A 217 8.10 12.74 32.71
N VAL A 218 7.31 12.58 31.65
CA VAL A 218 6.70 11.30 31.29
C VAL A 218 7.73 10.46 30.54
N THR A 219 8.69 9.93 31.29
CA THR A 219 9.59 8.90 30.77
C THR A 219 8.81 7.60 30.60
N ASP A 220 8.89 7.02 29.40
CA ASP A 220 8.41 5.67 29.16
C ASP A 220 9.32 4.72 29.96
N ASP A 221 8.82 4.12 31.04
CA ASP A 221 9.60 3.22 31.92
C ASP A 221 10.15 1.99 31.16
N THR A 222 9.74 1.80 29.89
CA THR A 222 10.24 0.82 28.93
C THR A 222 11.57 1.19 28.25
N ASP A 223 12.00 2.46 28.27
CA ASP A 223 13.26 2.89 27.61
C ASP A 223 14.52 2.50 28.42
N ARG A 224 14.33 1.97 29.65
CA ARG A 224 15.43 1.55 30.54
C ARG A 224 15.79 0.06 30.44
N LYS A 225 15.18 -0.70 29.52
CA LYS A 225 15.41 -2.17 29.39
C LYS A 225 15.53 -2.70 27.95
N ARG A 226 16.16 -1.96 27.01
CA ARG A 226 16.64 -2.54 25.75
C ARG A 226 18.15 -2.43 25.60
#